data_AF-A0A916R4K8-F1
#
_entry.id   AF-A0A916R4K8-F1
#
_cell.length_a   1.000
_cell.length_b   1.000
_cell.length_c   1.000
_cell.angle_alpha   90.00
_cell.angle_beta   90.00
_cell.angle_gamma   90.00
#
_symmetry.space_group_name_H-M   'P 1'
#
loop_
_entity.id
_entity.type
_entity.pdbx_description
1 polymer ?
#
loop_
_entity_poly.entity_id
_entity_poly.type
_entity_poly.pdbx_seq_one_letter_code
_entity_poly.pdbx_strand_id
1 'polypeptide(L)'
;MLAQLSIVEKIVGQTQRQAFSLRLASERISARDVVAKHVRDEVDRLNDLARRRHVEHDRVASFLVGDHSHELERKLNKPNRKGPKALDPTKEIEAALDAIESRRVIVLFDDFEVEDFDADLTVTDQSKITFLRLVPLVGG
;
A
#
# COMPACT_ATOMS: atom_id res chain seq x y z
N MET A 1 -22.86 11.25 6.62
CA MET A 1 -21.69 11.99 7.15
C MET A 1 -20.48 11.55 6.36
N LEU A 2 -19.47 12.41 6.19
CA LEU A 2 -18.17 12.01 5.62
C LEU A 2 -17.31 11.54 6.79
N ALA A 3 -16.77 10.33 6.73
CA ALA A 3 -15.87 9.80 7.76
C ALA A 3 -14.42 9.95 7.31
N GLN A 4 -13.50 10.20 8.25
CA GLN A 4 -12.07 10.22 7.97
C GLN A 4 -11.37 9.01 8.58
N LEU A 5 -10.70 8.21 7.74
CA LEU A 5 -9.88 7.08 8.17
C LEU A 5 -8.40 7.44 8.09
N SER A 6 -7.66 7.24 9.18
CA SER A 6 -6.20 7.40 9.18
C SER A 6 -5.53 6.12 8.66
N ILE A 7 -4.70 6.23 7.64
CA ILE A 7 -3.90 5.13 7.09
C ILE A 7 -2.48 5.24 7.62
N VAL A 8 -1.97 4.16 8.21
CA VAL A 8 -0.59 4.08 8.69
C VAL A 8 0.14 2.95 7.98
N GLU A 9 1.35 3.24 7.50
CA GLU A 9 2.24 2.24 6.90
C GLU A 9 3.45 2.01 7.79
N LYS A 10 3.69 0.75 8.15
CA LYS A 10 4.75 0.37 9.08
C LYS A 10 5.50 -0.88 8.61
N ILE A 11 6.82 -0.87 8.73
CA ILE A 11 7.66 -2.06 8.56
C ILE A 11 8.01 -2.57 9.96
N VAL A 12 7.89 -3.88 10.20
CA VAL A 12 8.27 -4.48 11.49
C VAL A 12 9.73 -4.15 11.81
N GLY A 13 9.99 -3.74 13.05
CA GLY A 13 11.35 -3.37 13.51
C GLY A 13 11.83 -1.98 13.07
N GLN A 14 11.05 -1.21 12.31
CA GLN A 14 11.38 0.16 11.91
C GLN A 14 10.38 1.19 12.50
N THR A 15 10.84 2.43 12.64
CA THR A 15 9.98 3.57 13.02
C THR A 15 8.92 3.82 11.94
N GLN A 16 7.70 4.17 12.37
CA GLN A 16 6.53 4.47 11.52
C GLN A 16 6.90 5.36 10.33
N ARG A 17 6.50 4.97 9.11
CA ARG A 17 7.05 5.57 7.90
C ARG A 17 6.17 6.65 7.27
N GLN A 18 4.85 6.59 7.45
CA GLN A 18 3.92 7.60 6.96
C GLN A 18 2.49 7.43 7.53
N ALA A 19 1.76 8.55 7.62
CA ALA A 19 0.33 8.57 7.90
C ALA A 19 -0.39 9.41 6.84
N PHE A 20 -1.49 8.87 6.29
CA PHE A 20 -2.34 9.53 5.29
C PHE A 20 -3.78 9.58 5.81
N SER A 21 -4.59 10.51 5.27
CA SER A 21 -6.02 10.58 5.59
C SER A 21 -6.86 10.22 4.38
N LEU A 22 -7.73 9.22 4.54
CA LEU A 22 -8.67 8.78 3.53
C LEU A 22 -10.07 9.29 3.87
N ARG A 23 -10.66 10.10 2.99
CA ARG A 23 -12.04 10.58 3.14
C ARG A 23 -13.03 9.58 2.58
N LEU A 24 -13.95 9.08 3.40
CA LEU A 24 -14.94 8.09 3.02
C LEU A 24 -16.32 8.73 2.80
N ALA A 25 -17.05 8.20 1.82
CA ALA A 25 -18.43 8.63 1.53
C ALA A 25 -19.46 8.03 2.51
N SER A 26 -19.05 7.01 3.27
CA SER A 26 -19.84 6.27 4.24
C SER A 26 -18.96 5.96 5.46
N GLU A 27 -19.59 5.77 6.62
CA GLU A 27 -18.95 5.25 7.83
C GLU A 27 -18.71 3.73 7.77
N ARG A 28 -19.26 3.05 6.76
CA ARG A 28 -19.01 1.62 6.52
C ARG A 28 -18.19 1.42 5.26
N ILE A 29 -17.13 0.63 5.40
CA ILE A 29 -16.26 0.23 4.30
C ILE A 29 -15.61 -1.11 4.63
N SER A 30 -15.43 -1.97 3.63
CA SER A 30 -14.67 -3.21 3.79
C SER A 30 -13.17 -2.95 3.82
N ALA A 31 -12.38 -3.81 4.45
CA ALA A 31 -10.91 -3.66 4.40
C ALA A 31 -10.39 -3.81 2.96
N ARG A 32 -11.03 -4.65 2.13
CA ARG A 32 -10.72 -4.78 0.70
C ARG A 32 -10.88 -3.47 -0.05
N ASP A 33 -11.97 -2.73 0.20
CA ASP A 33 -12.21 -1.44 -0.44
C ASP A 33 -11.23 -0.37 0.04
N VAL A 34 -10.83 -0.40 1.33
CA VAL A 34 -9.78 0.47 1.85
C VAL A 34 -8.44 0.22 1.15
N VAL A 35 -8.03 -1.04 1.02
CA VAL A 35 -6.82 -1.43 0.26
C VAL A 35 -6.92 -0.92 -1.17
N ALA A 36 -8.02 -1.25 -1.86
CA ALA A 36 -8.19 -0.90 -3.26
C ALA A 36 -8.15 0.61 -3.49
N LYS A 37 -8.76 1.39 -2.60
CA LYS A 37 -8.75 2.85 -2.71
C LYS A 37 -7.36 3.44 -2.41
N HIS A 38 -6.71 2.98 -1.35
CA HIS A 38 -5.36 3.43 -1.00
C HIS A 38 -4.35 3.15 -2.13
N VAL A 39 -4.41 1.95 -2.71
CA VAL A 39 -3.55 1.56 -3.84
C VAL A 39 -3.82 2.41 -5.08
N ARG A 40 -5.08 2.74 -5.39
CA ARG A 40 -5.40 3.65 -6.51
C ARG A 40 -4.81 5.04 -6.29
N ASP A 41 -5.03 5.61 -5.11
CA ASP A 41 -4.51 6.93 -4.74
C ASP A 41 -2.97 6.97 -4.80
N GLU A 42 -2.32 5.86 -4.47
CA GLU A 42 -0.87 5.67 -4.56
C GLU A 42 -0.38 5.56 -6.00
N VAL A 43 -1.01 4.69 -6.81
CA VAL A 43 -0.71 4.51 -8.24
C VAL A 43 -0.81 5.84 -8.99
N ASP A 44 -1.88 6.60 -8.75
CA ASP A 44 -2.08 7.91 -9.39
C ASP A 44 -0.97 8.89 -9.02
N ARG A 45 -0.61 8.95 -7.73
CA ARG A 45 0.49 9.80 -7.23
C ARG A 45 1.83 9.42 -7.85
N LEU A 46 2.13 8.12 -7.94
CA LEU A 46 3.37 7.61 -8.52
C LEU A 46 3.44 7.88 -10.03
N ASN A 47 2.34 7.65 -10.75
CA ASN A 47 2.20 7.95 -12.17
C ASN A 47 2.41 9.45 -12.44
N ASP A 48 1.82 10.31 -11.61
CA ASP A 48 2.04 11.76 -11.68
C ASP A 48 3.51 12.15 -11.45
N LEU A 49 4.14 11.56 -10.44
CA LEU A 49 5.54 11.86 -10.10
C LEU A 49 6.48 11.41 -11.23
N ALA A 50 6.31 10.20 -11.75
CA ALA A 50 7.09 9.64 -12.85
C ALA A 50 7.00 10.53 -14.10
N ARG A 51 5.77 10.96 -14.46
CA ARG A 51 5.55 11.92 -15.56
C ARG A 51 6.30 13.24 -15.35
N ARG A 52 6.20 13.84 -14.16
CA ARG A 52 6.83 15.14 -13.87
C ARG A 52 8.35 15.08 -13.83
N ARG A 53 8.91 13.96 -13.38
CA ARG A 53 10.35 13.80 -13.15
C ARG A 53 11.07 13.10 -14.30
N HIS A 54 10.35 12.55 -15.29
CA HIS A 54 10.90 11.72 -16.36
C HIS A 54 11.76 10.57 -15.81
N VAL A 55 11.34 9.97 -14.69
CA VAL A 55 12.03 8.85 -14.04
C VAL A 55 11.13 7.61 -14.02
N GLU A 56 11.74 6.44 -14.12
CA GLU A 56 11.05 5.15 -13.94
C GLU A 56 10.51 5.00 -12.52
N HIS A 57 9.39 4.27 -12.42
CA HIS A 57 8.70 3.96 -11.16
C HIS A 57 9.56 3.17 -10.17
N ASP A 58 10.50 2.37 -10.66
CA ASP A 58 11.43 1.54 -9.87
C ASP A 58 12.33 2.32 -8.90
N ARG A 59 12.30 3.65 -8.94
CA ARG A 59 13.05 4.53 -8.02
C ARG A 59 12.20 5.14 -6.91
N VAL A 60 10.89 4.93 -6.92
CA VAL A 60 9.97 5.47 -5.92
C VAL A 60 9.46 4.32 -5.07
N ALA A 61 10.02 4.19 -3.87
CA ALA A 61 9.60 3.16 -2.92
C ALA A 61 8.15 3.43 -2.50
N SER A 62 7.26 2.45 -2.71
CA SER A 62 5.90 2.47 -2.19
C SER A 62 5.62 1.19 -1.39
N PHE A 63 4.68 1.29 -0.44
CA PHE A 63 4.46 0.27 0.57
C PHE A 63 3.51 -0.84 0.12
N LEU A 64 2.51 -0.54 -0.71
CA LEU A 64 1.64 -1.56 -1.32
C LEU A 64 1.81 -1.64 -2.85
N VAL A 65 2.50 -0.67 -3.46
CA VAL A 65 2.64 -0.55 -4.92
C VAL A 65 4.09 -0.78 -5.35
N GLY A 66 4.30 -1.48 -6.45
CA GLY A 66 5.63 -1.65 -7.05
C GLY A 66 6.57 -2.64 -6.35
N ASP A 67 6.14 -3.28 -5.25
CA ASP A 67 6.88 -4.37 -4.61
C ASP A 67 6.56 -5.71 -5.30
N HIS A 68 6.88 -5.79 -6.59
CA HIS A 68 7.19 -7.07 -7.19
C HIS A 68 8.54 -7.46 -6.60
N SER A 69 8.53 -8.41 -5.67
CA SER A 69 9.64 -9.30 -5.28
C SER A 69 11.06 -8.74 -5.48
N HIS A 70 11.83 -8.76 -4.39
CA HIS A 70 13.30 -8.60 -4.31
C HIS A 70 13.77 -7.24 -3.81
N GLU A 71 13.94 -7.19 -2.48
CA GLU A 71 15.22 -6.73 -1.93
C GLU A 71 16.37 -7.33 -2.77
N LEU A 72 17.34 -6.51 -3.15
CA LEU A 72 18.63 -6.85 -3.79
C LEU A 72 18.73 -7.07 -5.33
N GLU A 73 17.76 -7.62 -6.06
CA GLU A 73 18.05 -8.03 -7.47
C GLU A 73 17.92 -6.92 -8.53
N ARG A 74 17.23 -5.81 -8.25
CA ARG A 74 17.16 -4.66 -9.17
C ARG A 74 18.38 -3.75 -9.18
N LYS A 75 19.48 -4.16 -8.55
CA LYS A 75 20.81 -3.55 -8.78
C LYS A 75 21.41 -3.88 -10.16
N LEU A 76 20.77 -4.69 -11.00
CA LEU A 76 21.40 -5.24 -12.21
C LEU A 76 20.74 -4.94 -13.56
N ASN A 77 19.58 -4.28 -13.65
CA ASN A 77 18.96 -4.04 -14.97
C ASN A 77 19.28 -2.67 -15.57
N LYS A 78 19.94 -2.75 -16.74
CA LYS A 78 20.44 -1.69 -17.63
C LYS A 78 19.45 -0.53 -17.82
N PRO A 79 19.93 0.70 -18.08
CA PRO A 79 19.07 1.84 -18.40
C PRO A 79 18.28 1.54 -19.68
N ASN A 80 16.99 1.24 -19.53
CA ASN A 80 16.10 1.04 -20.66
C ASN A 80 15.66 2.42 -21.17
N ARG A 81 15.80 2.67 -22.48
CA ARG A 81 15.52 3.98 -23.14
C ARG A 81 14.02 4.24 -23.38
N LYS A 82 13.13 3.43 -22.82
CA LYS A 82 11.68 3.62 -22.92
C LYS A 82 11.27 4.37 -21.66
N GLY A 83 10.61 5.52 -21.83
CA GLY A 83 10.14 6.33 -20.70
C GLY A 83 9.18 5.56 -19.77
N PRO A 84 8.82 6.16 -18.62
CA PRO A 84 8.16 5.47 -17.54
C PRO A 84 6.87 4.81 -18.01
N LYS A 85 6.82 3.48 -17.90
CA LYS A 85 5.56 2.74 -18.10
C LYS A 85 4.66 3.04 -16.92
N ALA A 86 3.47 3.58 -17.20
CA ALA A 86 2.48 3.84 -16.16
C ALA A 86 2.08 2.54 -15.45
N LEU A 87 1.94 2.64 -14.12
CA LEU A 87 1.40 1.59 -13.27
C LEU A 87 -0.09 1.40 -13.57
N ASP A 88 -0.52 0.14 -13.61
CA ASP A 88 -1.91 -0.27 -13.82
C ASP A 88 -2.57 -0.48 -12.45
N PRO A 89 -3.53 0.37 -12.05
CA PRO A 89 -4.10 0.30 -10.71
C PRO A 89 -4.75 -1.05 -10.41
N THR A 90 -5.37 -1.70 -11.39
CA THR A 90 -6.03 -3.00 -11.16
C THR A 90 -5.01 -4.07 -10.77
N LYS A 91 -3.87 -4.12 -11.46
CA LYS A 91 -2.80 -5.08 -11.19
C LYS A 91 -2.13 -4.85 -9.85
N GLU A 92 -1.94 -3.59 -9.48
CA GLU A 92 -1.34 -3.25 -8.18
C GLU A 92 -2.29 -3.58 -7.03
N ILE A 93 -3.61 -3.43 -7.22
CA ILE A 93 -4.61 -3.85 -6.22
C ILE A 93 -4.56 -5.37 -6.02
N GLU A 94 -4.56 -6.13 -7.11
CA GLU A 94 -4.44 -7.60 -7.07
C GLU A 94 -3.16 -8.03 -6.34
N ALA A 95 -2.03 -7.41 -6.65
CA ALA A 95 -0.75 -7.70 -6.00
C ALA A 95 -0.75 -7.35 -4.50
N ALA A 96 -1.38 -6.23 -4.11
CA ALA A 96 -1.50 -5.86 -2.71
C ALA A 96 -2.37 -6.84 -1.92
N LEU A 97 -3.48 -7.30 -2.50
CA LEU A 97 -4.34 -8.32 -1.90
C LEU A 97 -3.61 -9.67 -1.78
N ASP A 98 -2.87 -10.10 -2.81
CA ASP A 98 -2.04 -11.31 -2.76
C ASP A 98 -0.96 -11.23 -1.66
N ALA A 99 -0.36 -10.06 -1.45
CA ALA A 99 0.60 -9.85 -0.37
C ALA A 99 -0.01 -10.00 1.02
N ILE A 100 -1.27 -9.60 1.18
CA ILE A 100 -2.03 -9.78 2.41
C ILE A 100 -2.37 -11.26 2.61
N GLU A 101 -2.94 -11.91 1.59
CA GLU A 101 -3.31 -13.33 1.63
C GLU A 101 -2.09 -14.23 1.91
N SER A 102 -0.96 -13.91 1.31
CA SER A 102 0.33 -14.59 1.53
C SER A 102 1.01 -14.21 2.86
N ARG A 103 0.33 -13.46 3.74
CA ARG A 103 0.85 -12.97 5.02
C ARG A 103 2.18 -12.20 4.94
N ARG A 104 2.45 -11.54 3.81
CA ARG A 104 3.58 -10.58 3.70
C ARG A 104 3.22 -9.22 4.28
N VAL A 105 1.93 -8.91 4.32
CA VAL A 105 1.37 -7.71 4.95
C VAL A 105 0.24 -8.12 5.89
N ILE A 106 0.26 -7.62 7.12
CA ILE A 106 -0.85 -7.73 8.08
C ILE A 106 -1.61 -6.40 8.06
N VAL A 107 -2.94 -6.46 8.12
CA VAL A 107 -3.79 -5.27 8.22
C VAL A 107 -4.43 -5.22 9.59
N LEU A 108 -4.25 -4.10 10.28
CA LEU A 108 -4.86 -3.84 11.58
C LEU A 108 -5.88 -2.72 11.45
N PHE A 109 -7.07 -2.90 12.01
CA PHE A 109 -8.07 -1.85 12.21
C PHE A 109 -8.21 -1.56 13.70
N ASP A 110 -7.97 -0.33 14.11
CA ASP A 110 -7.96 0.11 15.52
C ASP A 110 -7.13 -0.81 16.43
N ASP A 111 -5.96 -1.21 15.91
CA ASP A 111 -4.96 -2.10 16.53
C ASP A 111 -5.35 -3.59 16.65
N PHE A 112 -6.47 -4.01 16.05
CA PHE A 112 -6.87 -5.41 15.91
C PHE A 112 -6.65 -5.92 14.48
N GLU A 113 -6.17 -7.16 14.32
CA GLU A 113 -6.00 -7.76 13.00
C GLU A 113 -7.36 -7.96 12.31
N VAL A 114 -7.42 -7.57 11.03
CA VAL A 114 -8.58 -7.83 10.18
C VAL A 114 -8.46 -9.23 9.61
N GLU A 115 -9.38 -10.12 9.98
CA GLU A 115 -9.40 -11.51 9.48
C GLU A 115 -10.30 -11.67 8.25
N ASP A 116 -11.43 -10.97 8.21
CA ASP A 116 -12.36 -10.95 7.08
C ASP A 116 -12.30 -9.59 6.38
N PHE A 117 -11.80 -9.59 5.14
CA PHE A 117 -11.60 -8.37 4.35
C PHE A 117 -12.85 -7.88 3.65
N ASP A 118 -13.87 -8.73 3.55
CA ASP A 118 -15.15 -8.42 2.93
C ASP A 118 -16.19 -7.97 3.98
N ALA A 119 -15.89 -8.17 5.28
CA ALA A 119 -16.69 -7.64 6.38
C ALA A 119 -16.64 -6.11 6.47
N ASP A 120 -17.78 -5.50 6.83
CA ASP A 120 -17.91 -4.07 7.04
C ASP A 120 -17.14 -3.61 8.29
N LEU A 121 -16.21 -2.68 8.11
CA LEU A 121 -15.59 -1.90 9.19
C LEU A 121 -16.44 -0.66 9.46
N THR A 122 -16.72 -0.39 10.74
CA THR A 122 -17.38 0.85 11.17
C THR A 122 -16.32 1.90 11.51
N VAL A 123 -16.20 2.91 10.67
CA VAL A 123 -15.18 3.96 10.73
C VAL A 123 -15.72 5.18 11.45
N THR A 124 -14.91 5.68 12.39
CA THR A 124 -15.07 6.99 13.02
C THR A 124 -13.93 7.91 12.62
N ASP A 125 -14.01 9.21 12.93
CA ASP A 125 -12.93 10.17 12.67
C ASP A 125 -11.65 9.90 13.48
N GLN A 126 -11.68 8.94 14.42
CA GLN A 126 -10.52 8.48 15.19
C GLN A 126 -10.01 7.12 14.71
N SER A 127 -10.73 6.47 13.79
CA SER A 127 -10.36 5.15 13.31
C SER A 127 -9.07 5.18 12.51
N LYS A 128 -8.31 4.10 12.65
CA LYS A 128 -6.98 3.93 12.08
C LYS A 128 -6.87 2.55 11.46
N ILE A 129 -6.45 2.50 10.21
CA ILE A 129 -6.02 1.26 9.56
C ILE A 129 -4.50 1.28 9.41
N THR A 130 -3.85 0.19 9.79
CA THR A 130 -2.40 0.02 9.71
C THR A 130 -2.05 -1.11 8.78
N PHE A 131 -1.28 -0.82 7.73
CA PHE A 131 -0.62 -1.82 6.91
C PHE A 131 0.76 -2.11 7.50
N LEU A 132 0.96 -3.33 7.97
CA LEU A 132 2.19 -3.80 8.60
C LEU A 132 2.91 -4.79 7.69
N ARG A 133 4.03 -4.38 7.09
CA ARG A 133 4.84 -5.24 6.24
C ARG A 133 5.76 -6.07 7.11
N LEU A 134 5.68 -7.38 6.94
CA LEU A 134 6.58 -8.33 7.57
C LEU A 134 7.89 -8.36 6.81
N VAL A 135 9.00 -8.30 7.53
CA VAL A 135 10.33 -8.54 6.99
C VAL A 135 10.79 -9.93 7.43
N PRO A 136 11.41 -10.72 6.55
CA PRO A 136 11.97 -12.00 6.95
C PRO A 136 12.99 -11.78 8.07
N LEU A 137 12.84 -12.51 9.17
CA LEU A 137 13.83 -12.51 10.24
C LEU A 137 15.05 -13.28 9.75
N VAL A 138 16.02 -12.57 9.19
CA VAL A 138 17.36 -13.12 8.95
C VAL A 138 18.10 -13.16 10.28
N GLY A 139 18.07 -14.32 10.94
CA GLY A 139 18.84 -14.60 12.14
C GLY A 139 19.86 -15.70 11.87
N GLY A 140 21.14 -15.31 11.80
CA GLY A 140 22.32 -16.19 11.95
C GLY A 140 22.70 -17.02 10.74
#